data_AF-A0A150QHE8-F1
#
_entry.id   AF-A0A150QHE8-F1
#
_cell.length_a   1.000
_cell.length_b   1.000
_cell.length_c   1.000
_cell.angle_alpha   90.00
_cell.angle_beta   90.00
_cell.angle_gamma   90.00
#
_symmetry.space_group_name_H-M   'P 1'
#
loop_
_entity.id
_entity.type
_entity.pdbx_description
1 polymer ?
#
loop_
_entity_poly.entity_id
_entity_poly.type
_entity_poly.pdbx_seq_one_letter_code
_entity_poly.pdbx_strand_id
1 'polypeptide(L)'
;MRGTFDFDPAEREYGAATAAIRQILAEWAAIDWFVPPREPAAEARAARLLREHNARARAHLPEVFPATVETRSSGGGWREFTALRDRVCKQPWNWKFSALKPLSSHHSKARGWTLSDQAKHCVDLQNGGAPRPGDLFVRVGDVVLWNGLDPDLYDEARLPRDGVEPARWYLGYACIDALECIEWQLAEGNDDLEGNPFLPLLRCYAAGFYPFSLDQTTLILFAFDR
;
A
#
# COMPACT_ATOMS: atom_id res chain seq x y z
N MET A 1 -0.15 7.99 -14.27
CA MET A 1 -1.45 7.28 -14.29
C MET A 1 -2.06 7.38 -12.90
N ARG A 2 -3.29 7.86 -12.72
CA ARG A 2 -3.89 8.01 -11.37
C ARG A 2 -4.95 6.96 -11.14
N GLY A 3 -5.10 6.53 -9.88
CA GLY A 3 -6.17 5.63 -9.49
C GLY A 3 -7.51 6.36 -9.43
N THR A 4 -8.57 5.70 -9.87
CA THR A 4 -9.96 6.15 -9.66
C THR A 4 -10.72 5.12 -8.85
N PHE A 5 -11.57 5.57 -7.93
CA PHE A 5 -12.52 4.70 -7.27
C PHE A 5 -13.84 4.70 -8.03
N ASP A 6 -14.57 3.58 -8.00
CA ASP A 6 -15.95 3.47 -8.50
C ASP A 6 -16.98 4.05 -7.51
N PHE A 7 -16.49 4.70 -6.45
CA PHE A 7 -17.25 5.38 -5.41
C PHE A 7 -16.57 6.69 -4.97
N ASP A 8 -17.28 7.55 -4.25
CA ASP A 8 -16.68 8.71 -3.58
C ASP A 8 -16.22 8.36 -2.15
N PRO A 9 -14.91 8.36 -1.84
CA PRO A 9 -14.42 8.11 -0.49
C PRO A 9 -14.96 9.10 0.55
N ALA A 10 -15.27 10.34 0.17
CA ALA A 10 -15.76 11.36 1.08
C ALA A 10 -17.19 11.08 1.59
N GLU A 11 -17.96 10.27 0.86
CA GLU A 11 -19.33 9.91 1.23
C GLU A 11 -19.39 8.67 2.16
N ARG A 12 -18.26 8.00 2.41
CA ARG A 12 -18.22 6.75 3.19
C ARG A 12 -17.85 6.97 4.65
N GLU A 13 -18.50 6.24 5.57
CA GLU A 13 -18.18 6.23 7.00
C GLU A 13 -17.44 4.94 7.39
N TYR A 14 -16.43 5.08 8.25
CA TYR A 14 -15.54 4.01 8.70
C TYR A 14 -15.43 3.99 10.23
N GLY A 15 -16.50 4.40 10.92
CA GLY A 15 -16.54 4.57 12.36
C GLY A 15 -15.59 5.67 12.85
N ALA A 16 -14.92 5.44 13.98
CA ALA A 16 -13.99 6.41 14.56
C ALA A 16 -12.76 6.69 13.68
N ALA A 17 -12.44 5.81 12.72
CA ALA A 17 -11.33 5.99 11.78
C ALA A 17 -11.71 6.74 10.50
N THR A 18 -12.94 7.28 10.41
CA THR A 18 -13.49 7.84 9.16
C THR A 18 -12.57 8.89 8.52
N ALA A 19 -12.13 9.90 9.28
CA ALA A 19 -11.31 10.97 8.76
C ALA A 19 -9.96 10.46 8.23
N ALA A 20 -9.31 9.59 8.98
CA ALA A 20 -8.01 9.02 8.62
C ALA A 20 -8.08 8.15 7.35
N ILE A 21 -9.11 7.30 7.22
CA ILE A 21 -9.26 6.44 6.04
C ILE A 21 -9.59 7.26 4.80
N ARG A 22 -10.45 8.28 4.92
CA ARG A 22 -10.69 9.23 3.82
C ARG A 22 -9.40 9.91 3.38
N GLN A 23 -8.55 10.31 4.32
CA GLN A 23 -7.25 10.88 4.01
C GLN A 23 -6.34 9.86 3.29
N ILE A 24 -6.24 8.62 3.78
CA ILE A 24 -5.44 7.56 3.13
C ILE A 24 -5.89 7.34 1.68
N LEU A 25 -7.20 7.21 1.46
CA LEU A 25 -7.77 7.00 0.13
C LEU A 25 -7.53 8.20 -0.81
N ALA A 26 -7.68 9.42 -0.29
CA ALA A 26 -7.38 10.63 -1.05
C ALA A 26 -5.89 10.73 -1.42
N GLU A 27 -4.98 10.44 -0.48
CA GLU A 27 -3.54 10.39 -0.74
C GLU A 27 -3.21 9.32 -1.80
N TRP A 28 -3.83 8.14 -1.72
CA TRP A 28 -3.63 7.04 -2.66
C TRP A 28 -4.11 7.37 -4.08
N ALA A 29 -5.34 7.90 -4.25
CA ALA A 29 -5.86 8.30 -5.55
C ALA A 29 -5.09 9.46 -6.20
N ALA A 30 -4.44 10.31 -5.39
CA ALA A 30 -3.63 11.42 -5.89
C ALA A 30 -2.27 10.98 -6.47
N ILE A 31 -1.81 9.76 -6.20
CA ILE A 31 -0.54 9.24 -6.71
C ILE A 31 -0.58 9.16 -8.23
N ASP A 32 0.42 9.78 -8.85
CA ASP A 32 0.63 9.69 -10.30
C ASP A 32 1.67 8.60 -10.57
N TRP A 33 1.18 7.41 -10.90
CA TRP A 33 2.01 6.23 -11.12
C TRP A 33 2.83 6.32 -12.39
N PHE A 34 4.06 5.83 -12.28
CA PHE A 34 5.09 5.72 -13.32
C PHE A 34 5.47 7.04 -13.98
N VAL A 35 5.36 8.15 -13.24
CA VAL A 35 5.88 9.45 -13.68
C VAL A 35 7.13 9.84 -12.89
N PRO A 36 7.99 10.71 -13.45
CA PRO A 36 9.19 11.19 -12.77
C PRO A 36 8.86 12.04 -11.53
N PRO A 37 9.71 12.02 -10.50
CA PRO A 37 9.60 12.95 -9.38
C PRO A 37 9.57 14.41 -9.84
N ARG A 38 8.64 15.19 -9.28
CA ARG A 38 8.39 16.58 -9.70
C ARG A 38 9.33 17.57 -9.03
N GLU A 39 9.81 17.26 -7.83
CA GLU A 39 10.56 18.17 -6.97
C GLU A 39 12.03 17.75 -6.83
N PRO A 40 12.99 18.69 -6.82
CA PRO A 40 14.41 18.37 -6.59
C PRO A 40 14.70 17.67 -5.25
N ALA A 41 13.88 17.93 -4.22
CA ALA A 41 14.04 17.34 -2.89
C ALA A 41 13.31 16.01 -2.70
N ALA A 42 12.66 15.48 -3.75
CA ALA A 42 11.78 14.32 -3.64
C ALA A 42 12.53 13.04 -3.18
N GLU A 43 13.77 12.85 -3.64
CA GLU A 43 14.59 11.69 -3.24
C GLU A 43 14.92 11.70 -1.75
N ALA A 44 15.43 12.84 -1.25
CA ALA A 44 15.74 13.00 0.18
C ALA A 44 14.47 12.84 1.05
N ARG A 45 13.33 13.31 0.55
CA ARG A 45 12.02 13.12 1.19
C ARG A 45 11.62 11.63 1.22
N ALA A 46 11.73 10.91 0.11
CA ALA A 46 11.42 9.48 0.04
C ALA A 46 12.34 8.65 0.95
N ALA A 47 13.65 8.94 0.98
CA ALA A 47 14.59 8.28 1.88
C ALA A 47 14.29 8.55 3.37
N ARG A 48 13.81 9.76 3.71
CA ARG A 48 13.33 10.05 5.08
C ARG A 48 12.07 9.25 5.41
N LEU A 49 11.09 9.24 4.51
CA LEU A 49 9.83 8.51 4.70
C LEU A 49 10.06 7.00 4.84
N LEU A 50 11.00 6.43 4.09
CA LEU A 50 11.34 5.02 4.20
C LEU A 50 12.00 4.67 5.55
N ARG A 51 12.85 5.56 6.06
CA ARG A 51 13.42 5.42 7.41
C ARG A 51 12.36 5.55 8.49
N GLU A 52 11.40 6.44 8.30
CA GLU A 52 10.25 6.61 9.20
C GLU A 52 9.35 5.37 9.22
N HIS A 53 9.03 4.81 8.04
CA HIS A 53 8.35 3.51 7.91
C HIS A 53 9.09 2.43 8.70
N ASN A 54 10.40 2.26 8.47
CA ASN A 54 11.19 1.23 9.13
C ASN A 54 11.22 1.45 10.66
N ALA A 55 11.41 2.68 11.13
CA ALA A 55 11.44 3.00 12.56
C ALA A 55 10.11 2.67 13.25
N ARG A 56 8.98 3.03 12.63
CA ARG A 56 7.63 2.71 13.14
C ARG A 56 7.38 1.21 13.12
N ALA A 57 7.62 0.55 11.99
CA ALA A 57 7.45 -0.89 11.85
C ALA A 57 8.28 -1.68 12.87
N ARG A 58 9.53 -1.26 13.09
CA ARG A 58 10.44 -1.86 14.06
C ARG A 58 9.94 -1.75 15.51
N ALA A 59 9.23 -0.69 15.86
CA ALA A 59 8.64 -0.56 17.20
C ALA A 59 7.65 -1.70 17.51
N HIS A 60 7.07 -2.32 16.47
CA HIS A 60 6.14 -3.43 16.58
C HIS A 60 6.78 -4.80 16.34
N LEU A 61 7.69 -4.92 15.36
CA LEU A 61 8.36 -6.19 15.01
C LEU A 61 9.88 -6.00 14.86
N PRO A 62 10.61 -5.87 15.98
CA PRO A 62 12.05 -5.54 15.98
C PRO A 62 12.96 -6.64 15.40
N GLU A 63 12.49 -7.88 15.36
CA GLU A 63 13.19 -9.04 14.80
C GLU A 63 13.08 -9.12 13.26
N VAL A 64 12.03 -8.49 12.70
CA VAL A 64 11.76 -8.46 11.26
C VAL A 64 12.34 -7.19 10.64
N PHE A 65 12.25 -6.06 11.31
CA PHE A 65 12.74 -4.77 10.81
C PHE A 65 14.08 -4.43 11.46
N PRO A 66 15.17 -4.29 10.68
CA PRO A 66 16.49 -4.05 11.26
C PRO A 66 16.57 -2.62 11.82
N ALA A 67 17.50 -2.43 12.76
CA ALA A 67 17.77 -1.11 13.33
C ALA A 67 18.34 -0.12 12.29
N THR A 68 19.03 -0.65 11.28
CA THR A 68 19.58 0.13 10.17
C THR A 68 19.16 -0.50 8.86
N VAL A 69 18.68 0.33 7.94
CA VAL A 69 18.36 -0.06 6.56
C VAL A 69 19.24 0.78 5.63
N GLU A 70 19.95 0.13 4.74
CA GLU A 70 20.62 0.78 3.63
C GLU A 70 19.57 1.16 2.58
N THR A 71 19.45 2.45 2.32
CA THR A 71 18.60 2.97 1.23
C THR A 71 19.49 3.41 0.09
N ARG A 72 19.31 2.83 -1.09
CA ARG A 72 20.00 3.25 -2.32
C ARG A 72 18.99 3.82 -3.30
N SER A 73 19.42 4.77 -4.10
CA SER A 73 18.59 5.33 -5.17
C SER A 73 18.92 4.69 -6.50
N SER A 74 17.91 4.51 -7.35
CA SER A 74 18.06 4.05 -8.73
C SER A 74 17.12 4.84 -9.62
N GLY A 75 17.55 5.16 -10.83
CA GLY A 75 16.75 5.82 -11.85
C GLY A 75 16.72 5.02 -13.15
N GLY A 76 15.78 5.32 -14.04
CA GLY A 76 15.75 4.75 -15.37
C GLY A 76 14.37 4.72 -16.02
N GLY A 77 14.28 4.01 -17.14
CA GLY A 77 13.01 3.73 -17.82
C GLY A 77 12.47 2.36 -17.46
N TRP A 78 11.53 1.87 -18.28
CA TRP A 78 10.89 0.56 -18.11
C TRP A 78 11.87 -0.61 -18.14
N ARG A 79 12.97 -0.50 -18.87
CA ARG A 79 14.01 -1.54 -18.92
C ARG A 79 14.68 -1.71 -17.56
N GLU A 80 15.10 -0.61 -16.94
CA GLU A 80 15.75 -0.62 -15.62
C GLU A 80 14.76 -1.03 -14.52
N PHE A 81 13.51 -0.56 -14.61
CA PHE A 81 12.44 -0.97 -13.70
C PHE A 81 12.16 -2.47 -13.76
N THR A 82 12.04 -3.03 -14.97
CA THR A 82 11.85 -4.47 -15.19
C THR A 82 13.04 -5.28 -14.68
N ALA A 83 14.26 -4.83 -14.97
CA ALA A 83 15.47 -5.51 -14.48
C ALA A 83 15.54 -5.54 -12.94
N LEU A 84 15.12 -4.45 -12.28
CA LEU A 84 15.06 -4.40 -10.82
C LEU A 84 13.97 -5.33 -10.26
N ARG A 85 12.76 -5.32 -10.85
CA ARG A 85 11.71 -6.29 -10.52
C ARG A 85 12.23 -7.72 -10.61
N ASP A 86 12.81 -8.09 -11.74
CA ASP A 86 13.27 -9.46 -11.99
C ASP A 86 14.36 -9.88 -11.02
N ARG A 87 15.22 -8.93 -10.61
CA ARG A 87 16.24 -9.16 -9.58
C ARG A 87 15.60 -9.44 -8.22
N VAL A 88 14.58 -8.69 -7.84
CA VAL A 88 13.85 -8.84 -6.57
C VAL A 88 13.05 -10.14 -6.54
N CYS A 89 12.38 -10.50 -7.62
CA CYS A 89 11.65 -11.76 -7.75
C CYS A 89 12.52 -13.01 -7.60
N LYS A 90 13.84 -12.90 -7.80
CA LYS A 90 14.80 -13.99 -7.63
C LYS A 90 15.36 -14.09 -6.20
N GLN A 91 15.04 -13.14 -5.33
CA GLN A 91 15.51 -13.17 -3.95
C GLN A 91 14.65 -14.13 -3.11
N PRO A 92 15.24 -14.86 -2.15
CA PRO A 92 14.47 -15.65 -1.19
C PRO A 92 13.68 -14.77 -0.21
N TRP A 93 14.10 -13.52 -0.04
CA TRP A 93 13.42 -12.52 0.75
C TRP A 93 12.34 -11.82 -0.07
N ASN A 94 11.16 -11.67 0.52
CA ASN A 94 10.08 -10.90 -0.07
C ASN A 94 9.54 -9.90 0.93
N TRP A 95 9.77 -8.61 0.72
CA TRP A 95 9.34 -7.60 1.68
C TRP A 95 7.85 -7.63 2.02
N LYS A 96 6.98 -7.96 1.06
CA LYS A 96 5.54 -8.07 1.29
C LYS A 96 5.21 -9.24 2.22
N PHE A 97 5.68 -10.44 1.88
CA PHE A 97 5.30 -11.67 2.60
C PHE A 97 6.17 -11.96 3.83
N SER A 98 7.43 -11.53 3.81
CA SER A 98 8.41 -11.75 4.87
C SER A 98 8.41 -10.64 5.93
N ALA A 99 7.86 -9.44 5.64
CA ALA A 99 7.84 -8.34 6.62
C ALA A 99 6.51 -7.59 6.76
N LEU A 100 5.96 -7.04 5.67
CA LEU A 100 4.79 -6.17 5.75
C LEU A 100 3.50 -6.90 6.18
N LYS A 101 3.23 -8.09 5.63
CA LYS A 101 2.11 -8.93 6.06
C LYS A 101 2.24 -9.40 7.52
N PRO A 102 3.41 -9.90 7.98
CA PRO A 102 3.63 -10.16 9.40
C PRO A 102 3.38 -8.95 10.30
N LEU A 103 3.82 -7.75 9.89
CA LEU A 103 3.62 -6.50 10.62
C LEU A 103 2.14 -6.20 10.86
N SER A 104 1.35 -6.18 9.80
CA SER A 104 -0.09 -5.96 9.91
C SER A 104 -0.78 -7.07 10.70
N SER A 105 -0.45 -8.34 10.43
CA SER A 105 -1.03 -9.47 11.16
C SER A 105 -0.73 -9.41 12.67
N HIS A 106 0.49 -9.03 13.06
CA HIS A 106 0.87 -8.84 14.46
C HIS A 106 0.04 -7.73 15.10
N HIS A 107 -0.08 -6.59 14.43
CA HIS A 107 -0.84 -5.45 14.91
C HIS A 107 -2.33 -5.76 15.09
N SER A 108 -2.97 -6.31 14.06
CA SER A 108 -4.38 -6.70 14.09
C SER A 108 -4.67 -7.69 15.23
N LYS A 109 -3.80 -8.69 15.43
CA LYS A 109 -3.90 -9.61 16.58
C LYS A 109 -3.79 -8.90 17.92
N ALA A 110 -2.83 -7.98 18.07
CA ALA A 110 -2.63 -7.22 19.31
C ALA A 110 -3.84 -6.34 19.65
N ARG A 111 -4.58 -5.88 18.64
CA ARG A 111 -5.82 -5.10 18.79
C ARG A 111 -7.09 -5.95 18.90
N GLY A 112 -6.98 -7.28 18.81
CA GLY A 112 -8.15 -8.16 18.72
C GLY A 112 -9.03 -7.85 17.51
N TRP A 113 -8.43 -7.31 16.45
CA TRP A 113 -9.12 -6.89 15.25
C TRP A 113 -9.05 -7.99 14.18
N THR A 114 -10.21 -8.30 13.59
CA THR A 114 -10.29 -9.19 12.43
C THR A 114 -11.25 -8.63 11.40
N LEU A 115 -10.98 -8.89 10.12
CA LEU A 115 -11.90 -8.66 9.01
C LEU A 115 -13.29 -9.27 9.28
N SER A 116 -13.31 -10.49 9.84
CA SER A 116 -14.56 -11.20 10.18
C SER A 116 -15.40 -10.47 11.24
N ASP A 117 -14.77 -9.81 12.21
CA ASP A 117 -15.48 -9.02 13.23
C ASP A 117 -16.11 -7.76 12.64
N GLN A 118 -15.43 -7.10 11.72
CA GLN A 118 -15.99 -5.96 10.98
C GLN A 118 -17.13 -6.39 10.05
N ALA A 119 -17.10 -7.64 9.58
CA ALA A 119 -18.12 -8.19 8.71
C ALA A 119 -19.41 -8.65 9.40
N LYS A 120 -19.56 -8.46 10.72
CA LYS A 120 -20.80 -8.79 11.44
C LYS A 120 -22.03 -8.06 10.87
N HIS A 121 -21.83 -6.97 10.13
CA HIS A 121 -22.87 -6.18 9.50
C HIS A 121 -22.77 -6.15 7.96
N CYS A 122 -21.93 -7.00 7.34
CA CYS A 122 -21.71 -6.97 5.90
C CYS A 122 -22.84 -7.63 5.11
N VAL A 123 -23.01 -7.14 3.88
CA VAL A 123 -23.93 -7.70 2.90
C VAL A 123 -23.45 -9.07 2.43
N ASP A 124 -24.34 -10.06 2.49
CA ASP A 124 -24.13 -11.39 1.96
C ASP A 124 -24.54 -11.43 0.48
N LEU A 125 -23.53 -11.50 -0.40
CA LEU A 125 -23.71 -11.53 -1.84
C LEU A 125 -24.38 -12.83 -2.34
N GLN A 126 -24.17 -13.95 -1.65
CA GLN A 126 -24.76 -15.23 -2.03
C GLN A 126 -26.26 -15.27 -1.75
N ASN A 127 -26.71 -14.53 -0.75
CA ASN A 127 -28.12 -14.40 -0.38
C ASN A 127 -28.83 -13.23 -1.07
N GLY A 128 -28.29 -12.74 -2.19
CA GLY A 128 -28.91 -11.69 -3.01
C GLY A 128 -28.79 -10.28 -2.43
N GLY A 129 -27.94 -10.08 -1.42
CA GLY A 129 -27.60 -8.76 -0.94
C GLY A 129 -26.79 -8.00 -1.97
N ALA A 130 -27.08 -6.70 -2.14
CA ALA A 130 -26.26 -5.79 -2.94
C ALA A 130 -25.44 -4.89 -2.00
N PRO A 131 -24.12 -4.75 -2.21
CA PRO A 131 -23.31 -3.83 -1.43
C PRO A 131 -23.87 -2.42 -1.56
N ARG A 132 -23.94 -1.70 -0.45
CA ARG A 132 -24.26 -0.28 -0.47
C ARG A 132 -22.99 0.52 -0.79
N PRO A 133 -23.10 1.68 -1.44
CA PRO A 133 -22.01 2.66 -1.44
C PRO A 133 -21.60 2.92 0.02
N GLY A 134 -20.38 2.55 0.39
CA GLY A 134 -19.94 2.62 1.80
C GLY A 134 -19.40 1.32 2.37
N ASP A 135 -19.92 0.18 1.92
CA ASP A 135 -19.51 -1.11 2.44
C ASP A 135 -18.03 -1.34 2.10
N LEU A 136 -17.18 -1.45 3.13
CA LEU A 136 -15.76 -1.75 2.98
C LEU A 136 -15.52 -3.22 2.67
N PHE A 137 -16.39 -4.07 3.20
CA PHE A 137 -16.27 -5.51 3.06
C PHE A 137 -17.58 -6.10 2.57
N VAL A 138 -17.46 -7.17 1.80
CA VAL A 138 -18.57 -8.01 1.35
C VAL A 138 -18.34 -9.42 1.84
N ARG A 139 -19.43 -10.16 2.05
CA ARG A 139 -19.37 -11.57 2.39
C ARG A 139 -19.80 -12.42 1.20
N VAL A 140 -19.00 -13.43 0.87
CA VAL A 140 -19.28 -14.46 -0.15
C VAL A 140 -19.18 -15.82 0.54
N GLY A 141 -20.31 -16.36 0.98
CA GLY A 141 -20.33 -17.56 1.83
C GLY A 141 -19.65 -17.28 3.16
N ASP A 142 -18.67 -18.10 3.53
CA ASP A 142 -17.89 -17.92 4.78
C ASP A 142 -16.70 -16.96 4.63
N VAL A 143 -16.48 -16.39 3.44
CA VAL A 143 -15.33 -15.54 3.15
C VAL A 143 -15.73 -14.07 3.19
N VAL A 144 -14.92 -13.26 3.87
CA VAL A 144 -15.02 -11.79 3.89
C VAL A 144 -13.95 -11.22 2.97
N LEU A 145 -14.35 -10.36 2.05
CA LEU A 145 -13.48 -9.75 1.05
C LEU A 145 -13.63 -8.22 1.11
N TRP A 146 -12.59 -7.51 0.66
CA TRP A 146 -12.68 -6.09 0.38
C TRP A 146 -13.68 -5.81 -0.74
N ASN A 147 -14.45 -4.73 -0.60
CA ASN A 147 -15.43 -4.29 -1.59
C ASN A 147 -14.89 -3.08 -2.37
N GLY A 148 -14.14 -3.37 -3.44
CA GLY A 148 -13.75 -2.37 -4.44
C GLY A 148 -12.83 -1.27 -3.90
N LEU A 149 -11.88 -1.57 -3.02
CA LEU A 149 -10.91 -0.58 -2.51
C LEU A 149 -9.62 -0.44 -3.31
N ASP A 150 -9.43 -1.31 -4.29
CA ASP A 150 -8.36 -1.12 -5.26
C ASP A 150 -8.84 -0.06 -6.25
N PRO A 151 -8.20 1.12 -6.35
CA PRO A 151 -8.56 2.02 -7.42
C PRO A 151 -8.31 1.31 -8.74
N ASP A 152 -9.13 1.62 -9.73
CA ASP A 152 -8.86 1.21 -11.10
C ASP A 152 -7.56 1.90 -11.54
N LEU A 153 -6.49 1.12 -11.53
CA LEU A 153 -5.17 1.49 -12.01
C LEU A 153 -4.90 0.91 -13.39
N TYR A 154 -5.91 0.30 -14.03
CA TYR A 154 -5.80 -0.42 -15.28
C TYR A 154 -6.16 0.46 -16.47
N ASP A 155 -5.65 1.68 -16.53
CA ASP A 155 -5.51 2.37 -17.82
C ASP A 155 -4.22 1.89 -18.50
N GLU A 156 -4.16 0.58 -18.78
CA GLU A 156 -3.01 -0.06 -19.43
C GLU A 156 -2.71 0.56 -20.80
N ALA A 157 -3.71 1.19 -21.42
CA ALA A 157 -3.57 1.93 -22.67
C ALA A 157 -2.61 3.14 -22.55
N ARG A 158 -2.36 3.64 -21.34
CA ARG A 158 -1.36 4.71 -21.10
C ARG A 158 0.06 4.22 -20.88
N LEU A 159 0.26 2.90 -20.75
CA LEU A 159 1.58 2.31 -20.55
C LEU A 159 2.17 1.87 -21.90
N PRO A 160 3.49 1.95 -22.09
CA PRO A 160 4.11 1.28 -23.22
C PRO A 160 3.95 -0.23 -23.06
N ARG A 161 3.91 -0.96 -24.19
CA ARG A 161 3.57 -2.40 -24.22
C ARG A 161 4.47 -3.25 -23.30
N ASP A 162 5.75 -2.91 -23.21
CA ASP A 162 6.74 -3.56 -22.35
C ASP A 162 6.64 -3.14 -20.87
N GLY A 163 5.93 -2.04 -20.58
CA GLY A 163 5.67 -1.56 -19.23
C GLY A 163 4.42 -2.16 -18.56
N VAL A 164 3.49 -2.75 -19.32
CA VAL A 164 2.21 -3.25 -18.77
C VAL A 164 2.40 -4.33 -17.70
N GLU A 165 3.17 -5.38 -17.99
CA GLU A 165 3.41 -6.49 -17.07
C GLU A 165 4.15 -6.08 -15.78
N PRO A 166 5.30 -5.37 -15.86
CA PRO A 166 6.00 -4.92 -14.65
C PRO A 166 5.19 -3.89 -13.86
N ALA A 167 4.41 -3.03 -14.52
CA ALA A 167 3.49 -2.13 -13.85
C ALA A 167 2.42 -2.89 -13.06
N ARG A 168 1.74 -3.84 -13.70
CA ARG A 168 0.70 -4.67 -13.06
C ARG A 168 1.26 -5.41 -11.85
N TRP A 169 2.44 -5.99 -11.99
CA TRP A 169 3.12 -6.65 -10.87
C TRP A 169 3.38 -5.69 -9.71
N TYR A 170 3.93 -4.50 -9.99
CA TYR A 170 4.29 -3.54 -8.96
C TYR A 170 3.05 -2.93 -8.28
N LEU A 171 2.04 -2.57 -9.06
CA LEU A 171 0.79 -2.04 -8.52
C LEU A 171 0.07 -3.07 -7.67
N GLY A 172 0.13 -4.36 -8.04
CA GLY A 172 -0.37 -5.43 -7.16
C GLY A 172 0.31 -5.42 -5.79
N TYR A 173 1.62 -5.13 -5.71
CA TYR A 173 2.31 -4.97 -4.43
C TYR A 173 1.85 -3.73 -3.67
N ALA A 174 1.84 -2.58 -4.35
CA ALA A 174 1.52 -1.30 -3.75
C ALA A 174 0.05 -1.21 -3.29
N CYS A 175 -0.90 -1.84 -4.01
CA CYS A 175 -2.29 -1.97 -3.58
C CYS A 175 -2.38 -2.69 -2.24
N ILE A 176 -1.63 -3.79 -2.06
CA ILE A 176 -1.63 -4.45 -0.75
C ILE A 176 -1.04 -3.52 0.30
N ASP A 177 -0.05 -2.67 0.00
CA ASP A 177 0.48 -1.70 0.99
C ASP A 177 -0.57 -0.67 1.41
N ALA A 178 -1.41 -0.21 0.48
CA ALA A 178 -2.54 0.67 0.77
C ALA A 178 -3.62 -0.04 1.61
N LEU A 179 -3.96 -1.29 1.29
CA LEU A 179 -4.91 -2.06 2.09
C LEU A 179 -4.40 -2.27 3.52
N GLU A 180 -3.14 -2.66 3.71
CA GLU A 180 -2.54 -2.84 5.04
C GLU A 180 -2.48 -1.52 5.82
N CYS A 181 -2.31 -0.38 5.14
CA CYS A 181 -2.41 0.95 5.74
C CYS A 181 -3.82 1.22 6.29
N ILE A 182 -4.87 0.84 5.55
CA ILE A 182 -6.26 1.00 5.96
C ILE A 182 -6.60 0.02 7.09
N GLU A 183 -6.21 -1.26 7.00
CA GLU A 183 -6.43 -2.25 8.05
C GLU A 183 -5.81 -1.81 9.38
N TRP A 184 -4.59 -1.30 9.34
CA TRP A 184 -3.92 -0.75 10.51
C TRP A 184 -4.77 0.34 11.18
N GLN A 185 -5.29 1.28 10.40
CA GLN A 185 -6.08 2.38 10.96
C GLN A 185 -7.45 1.92 11.47
N LEU A 186 -8.09 0.97 10.78
CA LEU A 186 -9.32 0.34 11.24
C LEU A 186 -9.12 -0.40 12.57
N ALA A 187 -7.95 -1.03 12.76
CA ALA A 187 -7.59 -1.71 14.00
C ALA A 187 -7.28 -0.74 15.15
N GLU A 188 -6.68 0.41 14.86
CA GLU A 188 -6.48 1.50 15.84
C GLU A 188 -7.80 2.15 16.29
N GLY A 189 -8.80 2.21 15.40
CA GLY A 189 -10.14 2.69 15.73
C GLY A 189 -10.18 4.17 16.12
N ASN A 190 -9.31 4.99 15.53
CA ASN A 190 -9.24 6.44 15.73
C ASN A 190 -8.78 7.14 14.44
N ASP A 191 -8.71 8.47 14.47
CA ASP A 191 -8.32 9.31 13.33
C ASP A 191 -6.84 9.74 13.34
N ASP A 192 -6.03 9.25 14.29
CA ASP A 192 -4.61 9.55 14.38
C ASP A 192 -3.79 8.63 13.47
N LEU A 193 -3.11 9.26 12.52
CA LEU A 193 -2.28 8.62 11.51
C LEU A 193 -0.79 8.53 11.90
N GLU A 194 -0.36 9.14 13.02
CA GLU A 194 1.05 9.19 13.41
C GLU A 194 1.62 7.80 13.73
N GLY A 195 0.81 6.90 14.30
CA GLY A 195 1.22 5.54 14.64
C GLY A 195 1.28 4.58 13.45
N ASN A 196 0.73 4.96 12.29
CA ASN A 196 0.60 4.05 11.15
C ASN A 196 1.95 3.90 10.40
N PRO A 197 2.57 2.70 10.36
CA PRO A 197 3.85 2.50 9.71
C PRO A 197 3.73 2.47 8.19
N PHE A 198 2.56 2.24 7.61
CA PHE A 198 2.36 2.17 6.15
C PHE A 198 2.16 3.55 5.52
N LEU A 199 1.75 4.55 6.29
CA LEU A 199 1.52 5.89 5.76
C LEU A 199 2.79 6.54 5.16
N PRO A 200 3.98 6.49 5.81
CA PRO A 200 5.20 6.96 5.16
C PRO A 200 5.52 6.22 3.86
N LEU A 201 5.20 4.93 3.77
CA LEU A 201 5.37 4.14 2.54
C LEU A 201 4.45 4.64 1.41
N LEU A 202 3.18 4.91 1.71
CA LEU A 202 2.25 5.54 0.75
C LEU A 202 2.79 6.88 0.24
N ARG A 203 3.35 7.68 1.15
CA ARG A 203 3.93 8.98 0.82
C ARG A 203 5.22 8.88 0.02
N CYS A 204 5.95 7.76 0.07
CA CYS A 204 7.05 7.48 -0.86
C CYS A 204 6.53 7.38 -2.30
N TYR A 205 5.44 6.64 -2.52
CA TYR A 205 4.82 6.55 -3.84
C TYR A 205 4.33 7.91 -4.33
N ALA A 206 3.70 8.70 -3.46
CA ALA A 206 3.26 10.05 -3.78
C ALA A 206 4.44 10.99 -4.14
N ALA A 207 5.65 10.71 -3.65
CA ALA A 207 6.87 11.42 -4.04
C ALA A 207 7.46 10.96 -5.39
N GLY A 208 6.86 9.95 -6.03
CA GLY A 208 7.33 9.38 -7.30
C GLY A 208 8.41 8.30 -7.14
N PHE A 209 8.57 7.73 -5.93
CA PHE A 209 9.56 6.70 -5.65
C PHE A 209 8.91 5.35 -5.35
N TYR A 210 9.46 4.31 -5.96
CA TYR A 210 9.00 2.93 -5.90
C TYR A 210 10.01 2.11 -5.10
N PRO A 211 9.75 1.79 -3.83
CA PRO A 211 10.69 1.05 -3.02
C PRO A 211 10.68 -0.44 -3.38
N PHE A 212 11.86 -0.99 -3.64
CA PHE A 212 12.12 -2.41 -3.85
C PHE A 212 13.02 -2.92 -2.74
N SER A 213 12.79 -4.13 -2.26
CA SER A 213 13.65 -4.76 -1.26
C SER A 213 14.44 -5.89 -1.88
N LEU A 214 15.76 -5.83 -1.74
CA LEU A 214 16.65 -6.91 -2.18
C LEU A 214 16.84 -7.95 -1.06
N ASP A 215 16.87 -7.48 0.17
CA ASP A 215 16.97 -8.27 1.39
C ASP A 215 16.38 -7.48 2.57
N GLN A 216 16.47 -8.05 3.77
CA GLN A 216 15.94 -7.47 5.00
C GLN A 216 16.54 -6.07 5.32
N THR A 217 17.75 -5.78 4.84
CA THR A 217 18.53 -4.58 5.18
C THR A 217 18.73 -3.62 4.01
N THR A 218 18.44 -4.03 2.78
CA THR A 218 18.71 -3.23 1.57
C THR A 218 17.42 -2.89 0.83
N LEU A 219 17.11 -1.59 0.76
CA LEU A 219 16.00 -1.05 -0.02
C LEU A 219 16.52 -0.16 -1.16
N ILE A 220 15.94 -0.32 -2.34
CA ILE A 220 16.17 0.51 -3.52
C ILE A 220 14.96 1.42 -3.71
N LEU A 221 15.15 2.74 -3.69
CA LEU A 221 14.17 3.72 -4.11
C LEU A 221 14.33 3.97 -5.61
N PHE A 222 13.47 3.36 -6.42
CA PHE A 222 13.47 3.57 -7.88
C PHE A 222 12.65 4.80 -8.25
N ALA A 223 13.11 5.59 -9.21
CA ALA A 223 12.34 6.66 -9.84
C ALA A 223 12.42 6.56 -11.38
N PHE A 224 11.34 6.93 -12.06
CA PHE A 224 11.37 7.05 -13.52
C PHE A 224 12.07 8.34 -13.95
N ASP A 225 12.88 8.27 -15.00
CA ASP A 225 13.57 9.43 -15.57
C ASP A 225 12.60 10.32 -16.37
N ARG A 226 12.96 11.62 -16.47
CA ARG A 226 12.20 12.63 -17.23
C ARG A 226 12.25 12.43 -18.73
#